data_AF-A0A7X2PNJ8-F1
#
_entry.id   AF-A0A7X2PNJ8-F1
#
_cell.length_a   1.000
_cell.length_b   1.000
_cell.length_c   1.000
_cell.angle_alpha   90.00
_cell.angle_beta   90.00
_cell.angle_gamma   90.00
#
_symmetry.space_group_name_H-M   'P 1'
#
loop_
_entity.id
_entity.type
_entity.pdbx_description
1 polymer ?
#
loop_
_entity_poly.entity_id
_entity_poly.type
_entity_poly.pdbx_seq_one_letter_code
_entity_poly.pdbx_strand_id
1 'polypeptide(L)'
;VTPRGEMAVYVEGMGVATGITFDAEGNLYVGDRSGTIFKISRARQIYVYATLEPSIAAYHLAFGPDNWLYVTGPTTSSFDCVQRVSDKGEVDVFYRGLGRPQGIAFDSSDNLYVAGSLSGRRGVVRITPDREASLFLSGPGIVGIAFSPAGSAIVATNSMLYRVDCGIFPRAK
;
A
#
# COMPACT_ATOMS: atom_id res chain seq x y z
N VAL A 1 13.08 -14.47 -9.07
CA VAL A 1 14.51 -14.83 -9.21
C VAL A 1 14.61 -16.34 -9.31
N THR A 2 15.43 -16.87 -10.23
CA THR A 2 15.72 -18.31 -10.27
C THR A 2 16.44 -18.71 -8.97
N PRO A 3 16.52 -20.01 -8.64
CA PRO A 3 17.35 -20.47 -7.51
C PRO A 3 18.83 -20.05 -7.62
N ARG A 4 19.29 -19.60 -8.80
CA ARG A 4 20.64 -19.09 -9.06
C ARG A 4 20.75 -17.56 -8.90
N GLY A 5 19.68 -16.89 -8.49
CA GLY A 5 19.63 -15.43 -8.36
C GLY A 5 19.44 -14.68 -9.69
N GLU A 6 19.07 -15.36 -10.77
CA GLU A 6 18.86 -14.72 -12.07
C GLU A 6 17.45 -14.15 -12.18
N MET A 7 17.32 -13.01 -12.86
CA MET A 7 16.02 -12.43 -13.17
C MET A 7 15.26 -13.35 -14.13
N ALA A 8 14.00 -13.65 -13.79
CA ALA A 8 13.10 -14.40 -14.65
C ALA A 8 11.78 -13.65 -14.73
N VAL A 9 11.23 -13.55 -15.94
CA VAL A 9 9.92 -12.95 -16.16
C VAL A 9 8.86 -13.83 -15.51
N TYR A 10 8.07 -13.24 -14.60
CA TYR A 10 6.94 -13.92 -13.99
C TYR A 10 5.67 -13.76 -14.83
N VAL A 11 5.39 -12.53 -15.25
CA VAL A 11 4.24 -12.12 -16.06
C VAL A 11 4.56 -10.77 -16.73
N GLU A 12 3.91 -10.44 -17.85
CA GLU A 12 4.08 -9.19 -18.60
C GLU A 12 2.73 -8.62 -19.08
N GLY A 13 2.74 -7.41 -19.66
CA GLY A 13 1.53 -6.81 -20.27
C GLY A 13 0.64 -5.95 -19.36
N MET A 14 1.14 -5.53 -18.19
CA MET A 14 0.36 -4.79 -17.17
C MET A 14 0.64 -3.27 -17.14
N GLY A 15 1.02 -2.66 -18.26
CA GLY A 15 1.34 -1.23 -18.32
C GLY A 15 2.54 -0.84 -17.44
N VAL A 16 2.40 0.22 -16.64
CA VAL A 16 3.41 0.69 -15.69
C VAL A 16 3.09 0.12 -14.31
N ALA A 17 3.53 -1.13 -14.10
CA ALA A 17 3.35 -1.86 -12.86
C ALA A 17 4.01 -1.14 -11.66
N THR A 18 3.22 -0.87 -10.62
CA THR A 18 3.59 -0.21 -9.37
C THR A 18 2.85 -0.81 -8.19
N GLY A 19 3.56 -1.06 -7.10
CA GLY A 19 2.98 -1.66 -5.90
C GLY A 19 2.56 -3.11 -6.13
N ILE A 20 2.92 -3.98 -5.19
CA ILE A 20 2.52 -5.39 -5.24
C ILE A 20 2.14 -5.89 -3.86
N THR A 21 1.22 -6.86 -3.81
CA THR A 21 0.93 -7.63 -2.60
C THR A 21 0.43 -9.02 -2.95
N PHE A 22 0.35 -9.92 -1.98
CA PHE A 22 -0.19 -11.26 -2.14
C PHE A 22 -1.39 -11.45 -1.22
N ASP A 23 -2.44 -12.13 -1.72
CA ASP A 23 -3.51 -12.64 -0.86
C ASP A 23 -3.08 -13.92 -0.12
N ALA A 24 -3.94 -14.43 0.76
CA ALA A 24 -3.69 -15.63 1.56
C ALA A 24 -3.57 -16.89 0.70
N GLU A 25 -4.24 -16.92 -0.46
CA GLU A 25 -4.20 -18.01 -1.43
C GLU A 25 -2.93 -17.99 -2.30
N GLY A 26 -2.13 -16.91 -2.22
CA GLY A 26 -0.88 -16.73 -2.96
C GLY A 26 -1.05 -16.15 -4.37
N ASN A 27 -2.19 -15.54 -4.67
CA ASN A 27 -2.38 -14.74 -5.87
C ASN A 27 -1.67 -13.38 -5.69
N LEU A 28 -1.06 -12.90 -6.76
CA LEU A 28 -0.33 -11.63 -6.80
C LEU A 28 -1.28 -10.52 -7.26
N TYR A 29 -1.25 -9.39 -6.57
CA TYR A 29 -1.96 -8.17 -6.94
C TYR A 29 -0.96 -7.10 -7.32
N VAL A 30 -1.20 -6.41 -8.43
CA VAL A 30 -0.29 -5.41 -9.00
C VAL A 30 -1.10 -4.19 -9.42
N GLY A 31 -0.70 -3.01 -8.98
CA GLY A 31 -1.29 -1.77 -9.49
C GLY A 31 -0.60 -1.33 -10.77
N ASP A 32 -1.33 -0.69 -11.66
CA ASP A 32 -0.79 -0.01 -12.83
C ASP A 32 -1.16 1.46 -12.78
N ARG A 33 -0.20 2.35 -13.07
CA ARG A 33 -0.42 3.81 -12.95
C ARG A 33 -1.61 4.34 -13.75
N SER A 34 -2.08 3.63 -14.78
CA SER A 34 -3.26 4.03 -15.55
C SER A 34 -4.59 3.85 -14.81
N GLY A 35 -4.61 3.17 -13.65
CA GLY A 35 -5.83 2.95 -12.88
C GLY A 35 -6.15 1.49 -12.60
N THR A 36 -5.52 0.56 -13.32
CA THR A 36 -5.89 -0.85 -13.27
C THR A 36 -5.19 -1.55 -12.12
N ILE A 37 -5.95 -2.29 -11.30
CA ILE A 37 -5.39 -3.29 -10.39
C ILE A 37 -5.54 -4.66 -11.05
N PHE A 38 -4.43 -5.36 -11.26
CA PHE A 38 -4.41 -6.71 -11.80
C PHE A 38 -4.34 -7.73 -10.68
N LYS A 39 -5.09 -8.82 -10.81
CA LYS A 39 -4.92 -10.06 -10.05
C LYS A 39 -4.26 -11.10 -10.94
N ILE A 40 -3.21 -11.73 -10.46
CA ILE A 40 -2.46 -12.78 -11.16
C ILE A 40 -2.53 -14.05 -10.32
N SER A 41 -3.17 -15.08 -10.88
CA SER A 41 -3.31 -16.36 -10.21
C SER A 41 -1.97 -17.07 -10.05
N ARG A 42 -1.92 -18.10 -9.20
CA ARG A 42 -0.73 -18.99 -9.11
C ARG A 42 -0.42 -19.73 -10.42
N ALA A 43 -1.42 -19.87 -11.30
CA ALA A 43 -1.28 -20.38 -12.67
C ALA A 43 -0.88 -19.28 -13.68
N ARG A 44 -0.56 -18.06 -13.20
CA ARG A 44 -0.14 -16.89 -13.99
C ARG A 44 -1.21 -16.35 -14.94
N GLN A 45 -2.48 -16.59 -14.64
CA GLN A 45 -3.59 -15.98 -15.38
C GLN A 45 -3.83 -14.57 -14.84
N ILE A 46 -3.95 -13.59 -15.75
CA ILE A 46 -4.15 -12.19 -15.42
C ILE A 46 -5.64 -11.86 -15.50
N TYR A 47 -6.15 -11.16 -14.49
CA TYR A 47 -7.51 -10.63 -14.42
C TYR A 47 -7.46 -9.15 -14.06
N VAL A 48 -8.36 -8.35 -14.63
CA VAL A 48 -8.64 -7.02 -14.10
C VAL A 48 -9.44 -7.19 -12.82
N TYR A 49 -8.85 -6.80 -11.69
CA TYR A 49 -9.47 -6.91 -10.37
C TYR A 49 -10.33 -5.69 -10.05
N ALA A 50 -9.84 -4.50 -10.35
CA ALA A 50 -10.58 -3.25 -10.25
C ALA A 50 -9.97 -2.16 -11.13
N THR A 51 -10.74 -1.11 -11.40
CA THR A 51 -10.29 0.10 -12.09
C THR A 51 -10.55 1.30 -11.19
N LEU A 52 -9.50 2.08 -10.93
CA LEU A 52 -9.48 3.27 -10.09
C LEU A 52 -9.03 4.49 -10.92
N GLU A 53 -9.03 5.67 -10.29
CA GLU A 53 -8.53 6.89 -10.92
C GLU A 53 -7.00 6.83 -11.12
N PRO A 54 -6.46 7.15 -12.30
CA PRO A 54 -5.02 7.09 -12.58
C PRO A 54 -4.15 7.79 -11.53
N SER A 55 -3.05 7.15 -11.12
CA SER A 55 -2.10 7.76 -10.20
C SER A 55 -1.02 8.55 -10.94
N ILE A 56 -0.76 9.77 -10.47
CA ILE A 56 0.35 10.58 -10.99
C ILE A 56 1.73 10.04 -10.56
N ALA A 57 1.80 9.12 -9.61
CA ALA A 57 3.06 8.55 -9.11
C ALA A 57 3.10 7.02 -9.19
N ALA A 58 2.33 6.34 -8.34
CA ALA A 58 2.36 4.89 -8.18
C ALA A 58 1.18 4.45 -7.32
N TYR A 59 0.71 3.22 -7.53
CA TYR A 59 -0.14 2.54 -6.57
C TYR A 59 0.67 1.88 -5.46
N HIS A 60 0.12 1.86 -4.25
CA HIS A 60 0.60 1.03 -3.14
C HIS A 60 -0.56 0.22 -2.58
N LEU A 61 -0.27 -1.04 -2.22
CA LEU A 61 -1.27 -2.06 -1.98
C LEU A 61 -0.95 -2.83 -0.69
N ALA A 62 -1.98 -3.10 0.12
CA ALA A 62 -1.87 -3.98 1.28
C ALA A 62 -3.22 -4.66 1.56
N PHE A 63 -3.22 -5.93 1.94
CA PHE A 63 -4.44 -6.59 2.41
C PHE A 63 -4.72 -6.20 3.86
N GLY A 64 -5.95 -5.75 4.10
CA GLY A 64 -6.44 -5.35 5.42
C GLY A 64 -7.05 -6.50 6.23
N PRO A 65 -7.47 -6.23 7.47
CA PRO A 65 -8.06 -7.21 8.40
C PRO A 65 -9.35 -7.85 7.90
N ASP A 66 -10.09 -7.14 7.06
CA ASP A 66 -11.36 -7.55 6.45
C ASP A 66 -11.17 -8.34 5.15
N ASN A 67 -9.93 -8.69 4.78
CA ASN A 67 -9.55 -9.28 3.50
C ASN A 67 -9.85 -8.40 2.27
N TRP A 68 -10.07 -7.10 2.47
CA TRP A 68 -10.12 -6.15 1.37
C TRP A 68 -8.71 -5.70 1.00
N LEU A 69 -8.52 -5.35 -0.27
CA LEU A 69 -7.29 -4.78 -0.77
C LEU A 69 -7.31 -3.27 -0.57
N TYR A 70 -6.51 -2.77 0.35
CA TYR A 70 -6.34 -1.33 0.57
C TYR A 70 -5.37 -0.76 -0.44
N VAL A 71 -5.73 0.41 -0.97
CA VAL A 71 -5.06 1.04 -2.11
C VAL A 71 -4.86 2.52 -1.85
N THR A 72 -3.65 2.99 -2.10
CA THR A 72 -3.35 4.41 -2.25
C THR A 72 -2.80 4.64 -3.65
N GLY A 73 -3.31 5.69 -4.31
CA GLY A 73 -2.81 6.18 -5.58
C GLY A 73 -2.88 7.70 -5.52
N PRO A 74 -1.76 8.40 -5.26
CA PRO A 74 -1.82 9.84 -5.11
C PRO A 74 -2.16 10.49 -6.45
N THR A 75 -2.98 11.53 -6.38
CA THR A 75 -3.36 12.40 -7.50
C THR A 75 -2.72 13.78 -7.33
N THR A 76 -3.18 14.78 -8.08
CA THR A 76 -2.82 16.19 -7.84
C THR A 76 -3.61 16.81 -6.67
N SER A 77 -4.59 16.09 -6.11
CA SER A 77 -5.41 16.54 -4.99
C SER A 77 -4.64 16.59 -3.67
N SER A 78 -4.95 17.59 -2.84
CA SER A 78 -4.52 17.63 -1.43
C SER A 78 -5.50 16.91 -0.49
N PHE A 79 -6.56 16.30 -1.05
CA PHE A 79 -7.66 15.66 -0.35
C PHE A 79 -7.92 14.24 -0.89
N ASP A 80 -6.82 13.52 -1.16
CA ASP A 80 -6.81 12.14 -1.60
C ASP A 80 -7.35 11.21 -0.49
N CYS A 81 -7.54 9.95 -0.86
CA CYS A 81 -8.11 8.93 -0.01
C CYS A 81 -7.31 7.64 -0.01
N VAL A 82 -7.55 6.83 1.01
CA VAL A 82 -7.30 5.39 0.98
C VAL A 82 -8.60 4.74 0.49
N GLN A 83 -8.51 4.03 -0.62
CA GLN A 83 -9.60 3.17 -1.10
C GLN A 83 -9.38 1.75 -0.60
N ARG A 84 -10.45 0.96 -0.54
CA ARG A 84 -10.35 -0.48 -0.36
C ARG A 84 -11.24 -1.19 -1.37
N VAL A 85 -10.79 -2.35 -1.83
CA VAL A 85 -11.43 -3.12 -2.89
C VAL A 85 -11.79 -4.51 -2.37
N SER A 86 -13.08 -4.86 -2.44
CA SER A 86 -13.56 -6.18 -2.03
C SER A 86 -13.11 -7.28 -2.99
N ASP A 87 -13.29 -8.54 -2.60
CA ASP A 87 -13.03 -9.73 -3.43
C ASP A 87 -13.85 -9.76 -4.74
N LYS A 88 -14.97 -9.02 -4.77
CA LYS A 88 -15.83 -8.83 -5.95
C LYS A 88 -15.47 -7.61 -6.79
N GLY A 89 -14.43 -6.86 -6.42
CA GLY A 89 -14.02 -5.63 -7.11
C GLY A 89 -14.81 -4.39 -6.73
N GLU A 90 -15.62 -4.43 -5.66
CA GLU A 90 -16.36 -3.26 -5.18
C GLU A 90 -15.38 -2.29 -4.49
N VAL A 91 -15.50 -1.00 -4.80
CA VAL A 91 -14.57 0.03 -4.33
C VAL A 91 -15.25 0.93 -3.29
N ASP A 92 -14.66 0.97 -2.09
CA ASP A 92 -15.08 1.86 -1.01
C ASP A 92 -13.98 2.87 -0.67
N VAL A 93 -14.38 4.03 -0.14
CA VAL A 93 -13.45 4.96 0.53
C VAL A 93 -13.31 4.55 1.99
N PHE A 94 -12.11 4.14 2.39
CA PHE A 94 -11.80 3.83 3.78
C PHE A 94 -11.57 5.12 4.58
N TYR A 95 -10.71 6.00 4.07
CA TYR A 95 -10.38 7.28 4.72
C TYR A 95 -10.11 8.35 3.67
N ARG A 96 -10.52 9.59 3.92
CA ARG A 96 -10.32 10.73 3.01
C ARG A 96 -9.73 11.92 3.76
N GLY A 97 -8.89 12.70 3.07
CA GLY A 97 -8.27 13.90 3.61
C GLY A 97 -6.75 13.79 3.74
N LEU A 98 -6.14 12.90 2.97
CA LEU A 98 -4.68 12.75 2.92
C LEU A 98 -4.10 13.58 1.78
N GLY A 99 -2.96 14.21 2.03
CA GLY A 99 -2.15 14.81 0.98
C GLY A 99 -1.17 13.79 0.43
N ARG A 100 -1.30 13.43 -0.86
CA ARG A 100 -0.37 12.59 -1.61
C ARG A 100 -0.02 11.26 -0.88
N PRO A 101 -1.01 10.42 -0.54
CA PRO A 101 -0.79 9.14 0.13
C PRO A 101 0.01 8.18 -0.75
N GLN A 102 0.95 7.45 -0.16
CA GLN A 102 1.87 6.53 -0.82
C GLN A 102 1.91 5.20 -0.07
N GLY A 103 3.09 4.65 0.24
CA GLY A 103 3.23 3.33 0.86
C GLY A 103 2.38 3.15 2.11
N ILE A 104 1.80 1.96 2.21
CA ILE A 104 0.88 1.58 3.28
C ILE A 104 1.30 0.28 3.95
N ALA A 105 1.02 0.16 5.25
CA ALA A 105 1.20 -1.08 6.00
C ALA A 105 0.19 -1.18 7.15
N PHE A 106 -0.22 -2.40 7.50
CA PHE A 106 -1.02 -2.67 8.68
C PHE A 106 -0.15 -3.18 9.84
N ASP A 107 -0.48 -2.75 11.05
CA ASP A 107 0.06 -3.34 12.28
C ASP A 107 -0.80 -4.51 12.80
N SER A 108 -0.30 -5.18 13.84
CA SER A 108 -0.97 -6.29 14.53
C SER A 108 -2.25 -5.92 15.27
N SER A 109 -2.53 -4.62 15.40
CA SER A 109 -3.73 -4.07 16.02
C SER A 109 -4.65 -3.44 14.98
N ASP A 110 -4.50 -3.86 13.72
CA ASP A 110 -5.31 -3.47 12.56
C ASP A 110 -5.31 -1.97 12.23
N ASN A 111 -4.31 -1.23 12.71
CA ASN A 111 -4.13 0.17 12.31
C ASN A 111 -3.42 0.23 10.96
N LEU A 112 -3.91 1.11 10.09
CA LEU A 112 -3.29 1.41 8.81
C LEU A 112 -2.32 2.57 8.95
N TYR A 113 -1.09 2.39 8.48
CA TYR A 113 -0.08 3.43 8.40
C TYR A 113 0.12 3.83 6.95
N VAL A 114 0.02 5.12 6.66
CA VAL A 114 0.08 5.69 5.31
C VAL A 114 1.16 6.75 5.25
N ALA A 115 2.16 6.57 4.40
CA ALA A 115 3.08 7.65 4.04
C ALA A 115 2.31 8.74 3.29
N GLY A 116 2.39 9.99 3.73
CA GLY A 116 1.62 11.08 3.13
C GLY A 116 1.60 12.34 3.98
N SER A 117 0.50 13.08 3.93
CA SER A 117 0.28 14.26 4.76
C SER A 117 -1.11 14.26 5.40
N LEU A 118 -1.22 14.74 6.63
CA LEU A 118 -2.48 14.96 7.33
C LEU A 118 -2.54 16.42 7.79
N SER A 119 -3.56 17.16 7.34
CA SER A 119 -3.75 18.58 7.67
C SER A 119 -2.48 19.42 7.43
N GLY A 120 -1.81 19.19 6.29
CA GLY A 120 -0.58 19.89 5.91
C GLY A 120 0.71 19.38 6.57
N ARG A 121 0.63 18.48 7.55
CA ARG A 121 1.80 17.88 8.22
C ARG A 121 2.24 16.61 7.48
N ARG A 122 3.49 16.59 7.02
CA ARG A 122 4.08 15.48 6.25
C ARG A 122 4.63 14.39 7.16
N GLY A 123 4.42 13.14 6.79
CA GLY A 123 5.02 12.01 7.48
C GLY A 123 4.29 10.70 7.26
N VAL A 124 4.17 9.90 8.31
CA VAL A 124 3.33 8.70 8.36
C VAL A 124 2.08 9.00 9.18
N VAL A 125 0.92 8.76 8.57
CA VAL A 125 -0.39 8.92 9.20
C VAL A 125 -0.85 7.54 9.68
N ARG A 126 -1.21 7.42 10.95
CA ARG A 126 -1.87 6.23 11.50
C ARG A 126 -3.38 6.46 11.44
N ILE A 127 -4.11 5.49 10.91
CA ILE A 127 -5.56 5.45 10.84
C ILE A 127 -6.03 4.21 11.61
N THR A 128 -6.86 4.41 12.63
CA THR A 128 -7.40 3.31 13.45
C THR A 128 -8.52 2.55 12.72
N PRO A 129 -8.94 1.37 13.20
CA PRO A 129 -10.14 0.69 12.67
C PRO A 129 -11.40 1.55 12.68
N ASP A 130 -11.52 2.45 13.67
CA ASP A 130 -12.61 3.43 13.79
C ASP A 130 -12.43 4.65 12.85
N ARG A 131 -11.43 4.60 11.97
CA ARG A 131 -11.11 5.62 10.96
C ARG A 131 -10.64 6.96 11.55
N GLU A 132 -10.11 6.94 12.77
CA GLU A 132 -9.48 8.11 13.37
C GLU A 132 -8.03 8.24 12.87
N ALA A 133 -7.69 9.40 12.34
CA ALA A 133 -6.35 9.66 11.78
C ALA A 133 -5.52 10.57 12.67
N SER A 134 -4.26 10.21 12.88
CA SER A 134 -3.28 11.00 13.60
C SER A 134 -1.90 10.89 12.94
N LEU A 135 -1.05 11.90 13.16
CA LEU A 135 0.34 11.85 12.69
C LEU A 135 1.13 10.93 13.62
N PHE A 136 1.63 9.81 13.08
CA PHE A 136 2.44 8.84 13.82
C PHE A 136 3.92 9.22 13.83
N LEU A 137 4.46 9.60 12.67
CA LEU A 137 5.84 10.00 12.51
C LEU A 137 5.89 11.22 11.60
N SER A 138 6.57 12.29 12.02
CA SER A 138 6.80 13.46 11.17
C SER A 138 8.08 13.30 10.36
N GLY A 139 8.04 13.66 9.08
CA GLY A 139 9.24 13.62 8.24
C GLY A 139 8.99 14.02 6.79
N PRO A 140 9.98 14.64 6.12
CA PRO A 140 9.85 15.00 4.72
C PRO A 140 10.11 13.80 3.81
N GLY A 141 9.36 13.72 2.70
CA GLY A 141 9.68 12.82 1.59
C GLY A 141 9.60 11.33 1.93
N ILE A 142 8.83 10.94 2.95
CA ILE A 142 8.55 9.55 3.25
C ILE A 142 7.66 8.98 2.15
N VAL A 143 8.06 7.84 1.59
CA VAL A 143 7.37 7.16 0.49
C VAL A 143 6.83 5.79 0.88
N GLY A 144 7.39 5.16 1.91
CA GLY A 144 6.94 3.84 2.35
C GLY A 144 7.31 3.51 3.78
N ILE A 145 6.60 2.53 4.32
CA ILE A 145 6.78 2.01 5.68
C ILE A 145 6.56 0.49 5.65
N ALA A 146 7.35 -0.24 6.43
CA ALA A 146 7.15 -1.66 6.69
C ALA A 146 7.49 -1.99 8.15
N PHE A 147 6.68 -2.82 8.80
CA PHE A 147 6.95 -3.28 10.16
C PHE A 147 7.79 -4.55 10.17
N SER A 148 8.75 -4.61 11.09
CA SER A 148 9.59 -5.77 11.32
C SER A 148 9.01 -6.63 12.46
N PRO A 149 9.23 -7.96 12.44
CA PRO A 149 8.86 -8.84 13.56
C PRO A 149 9.53 -8.48 14.89
N ALA A 150 10.57 -7.64 14.89
CA ALA A 150 11.27 -7.19 16.09
C ALA A 150 10.62 -5.94 16.73
N GLY A 151 9.45 -5.50 16.26
CA GLY A 151 8.73 -4.36 16.83
C GLY A 151 9.28 -3.00 16.36
N SER A 152 9.98 -2.95 15.23
CA SER A 152 10.47 -1.72 14.62
C SER A 152 9.82 -1.48 13.26
N ALA A 153 9.74 -0.22 12.84
CA ALA A 153 9.38 0.14 11.47
C ALA A 153 10.63 0.50 10.67
N ILE A 154 10.68 0.06 9.42
CA ILE A 154 11.58 0.60 8.40
C ILE A 154 10.79 1.62 7.59
N VAL A 155 11.29 2.84 7.54
CA VAL A 155 10.69 3.97 6.82
C VAL A 155 11.61 4.36 5.68
N ALA A 156 11.07 4.37 4.47
CA ALA A 156 11.79 4.76 3.27
C ALA A 156 11.46 6.20 2.88
N THR A 157 12.48 6.98 2.58
CA THR A 157 12.36 8.24 1.84
C THR A 157 12.91 8.07 0.43
N ASN A 158 12.91 9.13 -0.36
CA ASN A 158 13.51 9.13 -1.70
C ASN A 158 15.01 8.77 -1.73
N SER A 159 15.73 8.90 -0.61
CA SER A 159 17.19 8.73 -0.57
C SER A 159 17.71 7.96 0.64
N MET A 160 16.88 7.65 1.63
CA MET A 160 17.32 7.08 2.90
C MET A 160 16.33 6.03 3.41
N LEU A 161 16.87 5.07 4.16
CA LEU A 161 16.09 4.18 5.01
C LEU A 161 16.34 4.55 6.47
N TYR A 162 15.27 4.63 7.24
CA TYR A 162 15.30 4.86 8.68
C TYR A 162 14.73 3.66 9.40
N ARG A 163 15.37 3.30 10.52
CA ARG A 163 14.77 2.41 11.51
C ARG A 163 14.11 3.25 12.59
N VAL A 164 12.88 2.91 12.94
CA VAL A 164 12.10 3.54 14.00
C VAL A 164 11.70 2.45 14.99
N ASP A 165 12.29 2.46 16.18
CA ASP A 165 11.92 1.52 17.24
C ASP A 165 10.64 2.01 17.91
N CYS A 166 9.51 1.42 17.52
CA CYS A 166 8.17 1.88 17.88
C CYS A 166 7.35 0.89 18.71
N GLY A 167 7.84 -0.34 18.92
CA GLY A 167 7.10 -1.41 19.59
C GLY A 167 5.88 -1.89 18.81
N ILE A 168 5.82 -1.62 17.50
CA ILE A 168 4.70 -1.98 16.62
C ILE A 168 5.10 -3.18 15.77
N PHE A 169 4.25 -4.19 15.75
CA PHE A 169 4.47 -5.45 15.05
C PHE A 169 3.62 -5.52 13.78
N PRO A 170 4.08 -6.22 12.72
CA PRO A 170 3.28 -6.45 11.54
C PRO A 170 2.07 -7.33 11.86
N ARG A 171 0.99 -7.17 11.09
CA ARG A 171 -0.12 -8.14 11.10
C ARG A 171 0.40 -9.54 10.76
N ALA A 172 -0.08 -10.57 11.46
CA ALA A 172 0.20 -11.96 11.10
C ALA A 172 -0.44 -12.27 9.74
N LYS A 173 0.33 -12.92 8.85
CA LYS A 173 -0.18 -13.43 7.57
C LYS A 173 -0.90 -14.75 7.76
#